data_AF-A0A382LUL9-F1
#
_entry.id   AF-A0A382LUL9-F1
#
_cell.length_a   1.000
_cell.length_b   1.000
_cell.length_c   1.000
_cell.angle_alpha   90.00
_cell.angle_beta   90.00
_cell.angle_gamma   90.00
#
_symmetry.space_group_name_H-M   'P 1'
#
loop_
_entity.id
_entity.type
_entity.pdbx_description
1 polymer ?
#
loop_
_entity_poly.entity_id
_entity_poly.type
_entity_poly.pdbx_seq_one_letter_code
_entity_poly.pdbx_strand_id
1 'polypeptide(L)' 'VEQIIQGYTRIKAELGKTIIGQQEVIDEILISLFAGGHCLITGAPGLAKTLLVKSIAEILDLKFSRIQFTP' A
#
# COMPACT_ATOMS: atom_id res chain seq x y z
N VAL A 1 -14.55 10.71 -13.22
CA VAL A 1 -13.89 11.27 -12.02
C VAL A 1 -14.51 10.72 -10.74
N GLU A 2 -15.83 10.79 -10.58
CA GLU A 2 -16.53 10.32 -9.37
C GLU A 2 -16.26 8.85 -9.01
N GLN A 3 -16.30 7.94 -9.99
CA GLN A 3 -16.00 6.52 -9.77
C GLN A 3 -14.56 6.28 -9.23
N ILE A 4 -13.59 7.08 -9.68
CA ILE A 4 -12.20 6.98 -9.23
C ILE A 4 -12.10 7.41 -7.76
N ILE A 5 -12.76 8.50 -7.39
CA ILE A 5 -12.80 9.01 -6.01
C ILE A 5 -13.48 7.99 -5.07
N GLN A 6 -14.58 7.38 -5.51
CA GLN A 6 -15.26 6.34 -4.75
C GLN A 6 -14.39 5.10 -4.58
N GLY A 7 -13.72 4.64 -5.64
CA GLY A 7 -12.79 3.51 -5.59
C GLY A 7 -11.63 3.77 -4.63
N TYR A 8 -11.01 4.93 -4.71
CA TYR A 8 -9.94 5.36 -3.80
C TYR A 8 -10.39 5.36 -2.33
N THR A 9 -11.55 5.96 -2.05
CA THR A 9 -12.13 5.99 -0.70
C THR A 9 -12.37 4.58 -0.16
N ARG A 10 -12.87 3.67 -1.01
CA ARG A 10 -13.10 2.27 -0.65
C ARG A 10 -11.80 1.53 -0.34
N ILE A 11 -10.76 1.72 -1.15
CA ILE A 11 -9.44 1.14 -0.92
C ILE A 11 -8.88 1.59 0.43
N LYS A 12 -8.92 2.89 0.73
CA LYS A 12 -8.46 3.43 2.02
C LYS A 12 -9.25 2.88 3.21
N ALA A 13 -10.57 2.75 3.07
CA ALA A 13 -11.42 2.20 4.11
C ALA A 13 -11.07 0.72 4.41
N GLU A 14 -10.80 -0.09 3.38
CA GLU A 14 -10.37 -1.48 3.56
C GLU A 14 -8.96 -1.57 4.18
N LEU A 15 -8.01 -0.77 3.72
CA LEU A 15 -6.65 -0.72 4.29
C LEU A 15 -6.66 -0.30 5.75
N GLY A 16 -7.52 0.66 6.13
CA GLY A 16 -7.64 1.15 7.51
C GLY A 16 -8.11 0.10 8.52
N LYS A 17 -8.68 -1.03 8.08
CA LYS A 17 -9.06 -2.15 8.97
C LYS A 17 -7.86 -2.94 9.48
N THR A 18 -6.75 -2.93 8.73
CA THR A 18 -5.55 -3.72 9.04
C THR A 18 -4.33 -2.84 9.33
N ILE A 19 -4.26 -1.66 8.71
CA ILE A 19 -3.14 -0.74 8.83
C ILE A 19 -3.58 0.49 9.62
N ILE A 20 -2.99 0.66 10.82
CA ILE A 20 -3.30 1.77 11.72
C ILE A 20 -2.16 2.80 11.67
N GLY A 21 -2.51 4.08 11.54
CA GLY A 21 -1.55 5.19 11.68
C GLY A 21 -0.62 5.45 10.50
N GLN A 22 -0.83 4.80 9.34
CA GLN A 22 0.01 4.94 8.14
C GLN A 22 -0.75 5.54 6.94
N GLN A 23 -1.70 6.44 7.19
CA GLN A 23 -2.57 7.03 6.14
C GLN A 23 -1.78 7.73 5.03
N GLU A 24 -0.78 8.53 5.40
CA GLU A 24 0.04 9.29 4.45
C GLU A 24 0.88 8.35 3.56
N VAL A 25 1.51 7.35 4.17
CA VAL A 25 2.30 6.34 3.44
C VAL A 25 1.43 5.54 2.46
N ILE A 26 0.18 5.22 2.85
CA ILE A 26 -0.78 4.58 1.93
C ILE A 26 -1.04 5.47 0.72
N ASP A 27 -1.25 6.76 0.93
CA ASP A 27 -1.54 7.71 -0.15
C ASP A 27 -0.36 7.82 -1.12
N GLU A 28 0.87 7.94 -0.61
CA GLU A 28 2.09 7.97 -1.43
C GLU A 28 2.31 6.68 -2.25
N ILE A 29 2.06 5.51 -1.64
CA ILE A 29 2.17 4.23 -2.35
C ILE A 29 1.14 4.13 -3.47
N LEU A 30 -0.12 4.52 -3.20
CA LEU A 30 -1.18 4.50 -4.21
C LEU A 30 -0.90 5.47 -5.35
N ILE A 31 -0.40 6.68 -5.04
CA ILE A 31 0.04 7.65 -6.05
C ILE A 31 1.15 7.06 -6.92
N SER A 32 2.21 6.50 -6.32
CA SER A 32 3.29 5.86 -7.04
C SER A 32 2.79 4.72 -7.92
N LEU A 33 1.92 3.86 -7.40
CA LEU A 33 1.38 2.70 -8.10
C LEU A 33 0.55 3.13 -9.32
N PHE A 34 -0.37 4.09 -9.15
CA PHE A 34 -1.21 4.58 -10.25
C PHE A 34 -0.42 5.37 -11.30
N ALA A 35 0.68 6.01 -10.91
CA ALA A 35 1.61 6.65 -11.83
C ALA A 35 2.57 5.66 -12.52
N GLY A 36 2.53 4.37 -12.18
CA GLY A 36 3.46 3.36 -12.70
C GLY A 36 4.90 3.50 -12.19
N GLY A 37 5.10 4.20 -11.08
CA GLY A 37 6.39 4.43 -10.45
C GLY A 37 6.79 3.36 -9.44
N HIS A 38 7.95 3.57 -8.82
CA HIS A 38 8.47 2.74 -7.74
C HIS A 38 8.69 3.59 -6.49
N CYS A 39 8.41 3.02 -5.32
CA CYS A 39 8.64 3.69 -4.04
C CYS A 39 9.59 2.87 -3.15
N LEU A 40 10.32 3.58 -2.28
CA LEU A 40 11.16 3.00 -1.23
C LEU A 40 10.50 3.26 0.11
N ILE A 41 10.15 2.19 0.84
CA ILE A 41 9.48 2.30 2.14
C ILE A 41 10.51 2.15 3.26
N THR A 42 10.85 3.27 3.92
CA THR A 42 11.78 3.30 5.05
C THR A 42 11.06 3.38 6.40
N GLY A 43 11.72 2.95 7.47
CA GLY A 43 11.22 3.11 8.84
C GLY A 43 11.73 2.02 9.78
N ALA A 44 11.46 2.14 11.07
CA ALA A 44 11.92 1.18 12.08
C ALA A 44 11.41 -0.26 11.83
N PRO A 45 12.13 -1.30 12.28
CA PRO A 45 11.65 -2.68 12.25
C PRO A 45 10.30 -2.82 12.94
N GLY A 46 9.44 -3.72 12.46
CA GLY A 46 8.14 -4.01 13.10
C GLY A 46 6.99 -3.07 12.72
N LEU A 47 7.21 -2.01 11.93
CA LEU A 47 6.15 -1.08 11.48
C LEU A 47 5.30 -1.61 10.32
N ALA A 48 5.03 -2.91 10.28
CA ALA A 48 4.10 -3.55 9.34
C ALA A 48 4.35 -3.27 7.84
N LYS A 49 5.55 -2.84 7.40
CA LYS A 49 5.87 -2.52 6.00
C LYS A 49 5.50 -3.64 5.02
N THR A 50 5.86 -4.88 5.35
CA THR A 50 5.53 -6.05 4.52
C THR A 50 4.03 -6.31 4.49
N LEU A 51 3.34 -6.13 5.63
CA LEU A 51 1.90 -6.30 5.73
C LEU A 51 1.18 -5.24 4.88
N LEU A 52 1.63 -3.99 4.95
CA LEU A 52 1.10 -2.88 4.16
C LEU A 52 1.13 -3.19 2.65
N VAL A 53 2.29 -3.55 2.10
CA VAL A 53 2.43 -3.84 0.66
C VAL A 53 1.60 -5.08 0.28
N LYS A 54 1.58 -6.10 1.14
CA LYS A 54 0.77 -7.30 0.91
C LYS A 54 -0.74 -7.00 0.90
N SER A 55 -1.24 -6.22 1.86
CA SER A 55 -2.65 -5.83 1.94
C SER A 55 -3.09 -4.97 0.75
N ILE A 56 -2.24 -4.07 0.28
CA ILE A 56 -2.51 -3.31 -0.94
C ILE A 56 -2.64 -4.24 -2.15
N ALA A 57 -1.73 -5.20 -2.30
CA ALA A 57 -1.80 -6.17 -3.38
C ALA A 57 -3.07 -7.03 -3.31
N GLU A 58 -3.47 -7.49 -2.12
CA GLU A 58 -4.70 -8.28 -1.93
C GLU A 58 -5.97 -7.48 -2.26
N ILE A 59 -6.07 -6.22 -1.81
CA ILE A 59 -7.25 -5.36 -2.05
C ILE A 59 -7.40 -5.00 -3.53
N LEU A 60 -6.28 -4.83 -4.24
CA LEU A 60 -6.24 -4.45 -5.64
C LEU A 60 -6.12 -5.64 -6.61
N ASP A 61 -6.18 -6.87 -6.08
CA ASP A 61 -6.00 -8.11 -6.85
C ASP A 61 -4.71 -8.13 -7.69
N LEU A 62 -3.60 -7.68 -7.09
CA LEU A 62 -2.28 -7.64 -7.68
C LEU A 62 -1.42 -8.82 -7.23
N LYS A 63 -0.44 -9.18 -8.08
CA LYS A 63 0.58 -10.16 -7.70
C LYS A 63 1.54 -9.57 -6.68
N PHE A 64 1.63 -10.18 -5.51
CA PHE A 64 2.64 -9.87 -4.51
C PHE A 64 3.85 -10.81 -4.64
N SER A 65 5.05 -10.23 -4.72
CA SER A 65 6.31 -10.99 -4.67
C SER A 65 7.26 -10.31 -3.70
N ARG A 66 7.98 -11.11 -2.91
CA ARG A 66 8.98 -10.63 -1.95
C ARG A 66 10.32 -11.27 -2.27
N ILE A 67 11.31 -10.43 -2.53
CA ILE A 67 12.71 -10.82 -2.66
C ILE A 67 13.44 -10.33 -1.41
N GLN A 68 13.95 -11.26 -0.61
CA GLN A 68 14.77 -10.92 0.56
C GLN A 68 16.23 -10.91 0.13
N PHE A 69 16.87 -9.74 0.19
CA PHE A 69 18.33 -9.67 0.09
C PHE A 69 18.93 -10.39 1.31
N THR A 70 19.77 -11.39 1.05
CA THR A 70 20.67 -11.98 2.05
C THR A 70 21.86 -11.04 2.26
N PRO A 71 22.62 -11.17 3.37
CA PRO A 71 23.82 -10.36 3.61
C PRO A 71 24.86 -10.52 2.50
#